data_AF-A0A699U9C8-F1
#
_entry.id   AF-A0A699U9C8-F1
#
_cell.length_a   1.000
_cell.length_b   1.000
_cell.length_c   1.000
_cell.angle_alpha   90.00
_cell.angle_beta   90.00
_cell.angle_gamma   90.00
#
_symmetry.space_group_name_H-M   'P 1'
#
loop_
_entity.id
_entity.type
_entity.pdbx_description
1 polymer ?
#
loop_
_entity_poly.entity_id
_entity_poly.type
_entity_poly.pdbx_seq_one_letter_code
_entity_poly.pdbx_strand_id
1 'polypeptide(L)'
;KTFNKNAVEALQDPKVVMDDGESVEVDRVIFDCKLELGNSLFTIDLISLGHGSFDVIVGNDWLSKNKAVIVCHEKVVEILIKEGGIL
;
A
#
# COMPACT_ATOMS: atom_id res chain seq x y z
N LYS A 1 9.98 -12.64 15.69
CA LYS A 1 10.42 -12.85 14.29
C LYS A 1 10.84 -11.48 13.76
N THR A 2 12.12 -11.32 13.44
CA THR A 2 12.70 -10.03 13.03
C THR A 2 12.52 -9.88 11.52
N PHE A 3 11.81 -8.84 11.07
CA PHE A 3 11.75 -8.48 9.65
C PHE A 3 13.01 -7.66 9.33
N ASN A 4 13.89 -8.26 8.53
CA ASN A 4 15.12 -7.66 8.04
C ASN A 4 14.77 -6.65 6.94
N LYS A 5 15.22 -5.39 7.11
CA LYS A 5 14.92 -4.26 6.22
C LYS A 5 15.84 -4.16 4.98
N ASN A 6 16.77 -5.11 4.79
CA ASN A 6 17.80 -5.01 3.75
C ASN A 6 17.67 -6.03 2.61
N ALA A 7 16.46 -6.52 2.30
CA ALA A 7 16.26 -7.51 1.23
C ALA A 7 15.76 -6.92 -0.10
N VAL A 8 15.94 -5.61 -0.32
CA VAL A 8 15.38 -4.89 -1.49
C VAL A 8 16.42 -4.66 -2.59
N GLU A 9 17.48 -5.47 -2.67
CA GLU A 9 18.45 -5.42 -3.78
C GLU A 9 18.59 -6.73 -4.57
N ALA A 10 17.78 -7.76 -4.33
CA ALA A 10 17.87 -8.97 -5.14
C ALA A 10 16.59 -9.82 -5.13
N LEU A 11 15.54 -9.39 -5.82
CA LEU A 11 14.55 -10.30 -6.42
C LEU A 11 14.13 -9.73 -7.78
N GLN A 12 14.70 -10.28 -8.85
CA GLN A 12 14.06 -10.21 -10.17
C GLN A 12 12.69 -10.88 -10.00
N ASP A 13 11.64 -10.11 -10.27
CA ASP A 13 10.23 -10.51 -10.13
C ASP A 13 9.75 -10.73 -8.66
N PRO A 14 9.36 -9.66 -7.95
CA PRO A 14 8.71 -9.79 -6.66
C PRO A 14 7.37 -10.51 -6.83
N LYS A 15 7.14 -11.56 -6.04
CA LYS A 15 5.87 -12.28 -6.02
C LYS A 15 5.14 -11.95 -4.72
N VAL A 16 3.97 -11.34 -4.82
CA VAL A 16 3.13 -11.04 -3.64
C VAL A 16 2.18 -12.22 -3.42
N VAL A 17 2.25 -12.81 -2.23
CA VAL A 17 1.33 -13.86 -1.80
C VAL A 17 0.16 -13.20 -1.08
N MET A 18 -1.04 -13.49 -1.56
CA MET A 18 -2.30 -13.02 -1.02
C MET A 18 -2.71 -13.89 0.19
N ASP A 19 -3.75 -13.45 0.90
CA ASP A 19 -4.26 -14.14 2.09
C ASP A 19 -4.93 -15.48 1.78
N ASP A 20 -5.39 -15.69 0.55
CA ASP A 20 -5.88 -16.96 0.02
C ASP A 20 -4.75 -17.94 -0.42
N GLY A 21 -3.49 -17.51 -0.34
CA GLY A 21 -2.32 -18.27 -0.77
C GLY A 21 -2.07 -18.23 -2.27
N GLU A 22 -2.91 -17.54 -3.05
CA GLU A 22 -2.62 -17.18 -4.43
C GLU A 22 -1.48 -16.17 -4.45
N SER A 23 -0.84 -16.05 -5.60
CA SER A 23 0.35 -15.25 -5.73
C SER A 23 0.35 -14.53 -7.05
N VAL A 24 0.58 -13.22 -7.01
CA VAL A 24 0.53 -12.34 -8.17
C VAL A 24 1.94 -11.86 -8.50
N GLU A 25 2.24 -11.85 -9.80
CA GLU A 25 3.46 -11.29 -10.36
C GLU A 25 3.44 -9.76 -10.20
N VAL A 26 4.50 -9.21 -9.62
CA VAL A 26 4.65 -7.76 -9.45
C VAL A 26 5.57 -7.25 -10.55
N ASP A 27 5.15 -6.22 -11.26
CA ASP A 27 6.04 -5.54 -12.23
C ASP A 27 7.17 -4.86 -11.47
N ARG A 28 6.82 -3.94 -10.57
CA ARG A 28 7.75 -3.11 -9.82
C ARG A 28 7.20 -2.71 -8.45
N VAL A 29 8.12 -2.51 -7.51
CA VAL A 29 7.84 -1.81 -6.24
C VAL A 29 8.40 -0.40 -6.34
N ILE A 30 7.59 0.60 -5.99
CA ILE A 30 7.94 2.01 -6.04
C ILE A 30 7.93 2.57 -4.62
N PHE A 31 9.11 2.91 -4.10
CA PHE A 31 9.29 3.37 -2.73
C PHE A 31 9.06 4.86 -2.56
N ASP A 32 8.65 5.27 -1.36
CA ASP A 32 8.52 6.67 -0.93
C ASP A 32 7.66 7.56 -1.85
N CYS A 33 6.66 6.97 -2.50
CA CYS A 33 5.69 7.70 -3.32
C CYS A 33 4.88 8.69 -2.49
N LYS A 34 4.41 9.76 -3.15
CA LYS A 34 3.47 10.72 -2.57
C LYS A 34 2.06 10.40 -3.05
N LEU A 35 1.22 9.94 -2.13
CA LEU A 35 -0.21 9.77 -2.36
C LEU A 35 -0.94 11.01 -1.85
N GLU A 36 -1.64 11.68 -2.76
CA GLU A 36 -2.49 12.83 -2.47
C GLU A 36 -3.92 12.35 -2.23
N LEU A 37 -4.46 12.62 -1.05
CA LEU A 37 -5.85 12.35 -0.67
C LEU A 37 -6.47 13.64 -0.14
N GLY A 38 -7.41 14.21 -0.91
CA GLY A 38 -7.93 15.55 -0.61
C GLY A 38 -6.80 16.57 -0.61
N ASN A 39 -6.62 17.28 0.51
CA ASN A 39 -5.56 18.28 0.68
C ASN A 39 -4.33 17.74 1.43
N SER A 40 -4.20 16.42 1.58
CA SER A 40 -3.15 15.80 2.38
C SER A 40 -2.24 14.89 1.56
N LEU A 41 -0.95 14.95 1.88
CA LEU A 41 0.08 14.13 1.25
C LEU A 41 0.58 13.07 2.22
N PHE A 42 0.58 11.83 1.75
CA PHE A 42 1.09 10.68 2.49
C PHE A 42 2.28 10.07 1.77
N THR A 43 3.31 9.69 2.52
CA THR A 43 4.38 8.84 1.99
C THR A 43 3.90 7.39 2.03
N ILE A 44 3.98 6.68 0.90
CA ILE A 44 3.57 5.29 0.76
C ILE A 44 4.50 4.53 -0.20
N ASP A 45 4.70 3.25 0.05
CA ASP A 45 5.34 2.34 -0.91
C ASP A 45 4.26 1.66 -1.75
N LEU A 46 4.40 1.67 -3.07
CA LEU A 46 3.41 1.14 -4.01
C LEU A 46 3.92 -0.14 -4.67
N ILE A 47 3.04 -1.12 -4.81
CA ILE A 47 3.31 -2.35 -5.57
C ILE A 47 2.47 -2.28 -6.85
N SER A 48 3.14 -2.30 -8.00
CA SER A 48 2.50 -2.24 -9.33
C SER A 48 2.32 -3.65 -9.88
N LEU A 49 1.10 -4.00 -10.28
CA LEU A 49 0.81 -5.26 -10.96
C LEU A 49 0.92 -5.11 -12.48
N GLY A 50 1.64 -6.02 -13.13
CA GLY A 50 2.06 -5.85 -14.53
C GLY A 50 1.14 -6.48 -15.56
N HIS A 51 -0.12 -6.04 -15.73
CA HIS A 51 -0.99 -6.60 -16.78
C HIS A 51 -1.99 -5.61 -17.42
N GLY A 52 -1.63 -4.33 -17.51
CA GLY A 52 -2.43 -3.32 -18.24
C GLY A 52 -3.56 -2.68 -17.43
N SER A 53 -3.70 -3.03 -16.15
CA SER A 53 -4.41 -2.25 -15.15
C SER A 53 -3.41 -1.46 -14.30
N PHE A 54 -3.79 -0.23 -13.91
CA PHE A 54 -3.03 0.58 -12.95
C PHE A 54 -3.42 0.22 -11.51
N ASP A 55 -3.57 -1.08 -11.23
CA ASP A 55 -3.96 -1.53 -9.90
C ASP A 55 -2.74 -1.41 -8.97
N VAL A 56 -2.92 -0.61 -7.93
CA VAL A 56 -1.90 -0.36 -6.91
C VAL A 56 -2.33 -1.05 -5.63
N ILE A 57 -1.47 -1.92 -5.11
CA ILE A 57 -1.71 -2.55 -3.81
C ILE A 57 -1.18 -1.64 -2.70
N VAL A 58 -2.06 -1.30 -1.75
CA VAL A 58 -1.70 -0.61 -0.51
C VAL A 58 -1.44 -1.64 0.58
N GLY A 59 -0.25 -1.60 1.18
CA GLY A 59 0.11 -2.51 2.26
C GLY A 59 -0.64 -2.25 3.56
N ASN A 60 -0.90 -3.33 4.30
CA ASN A 60 -1.49 -3.28 5.65
C ASN A 60 -0.62 -2.51 6.66
N ASP A 61 0.69 -2.45 6.44
CA ASP A 61 1.64 -1.67 7.21
C ASP A 61 1.39 -0.16 7.07
N TRP A 62 1.12 0.32 5.86
CA TRP A 62 0.75 1.71 5.62
C TRP A 62 -0.62 2.04 6.21
N LEU A 63 -1.61 1.15 6.05
CA LEU A 63 -2.94 1.32 6.66
C LEU A 63 -2.83 1.42 8.20
N SER A 64 -2.07 0.52 8.81
CA SER A 64 -1.80 0.53 10.25
C SER A 64 -1.11 1.81 10.72
N LYS A 65 -0.08 2.27 9.99
CA LYS A 65 0.66 3.50 10.29
C LYS A 65 -0.24 4.74 10.29
N ASN A 66 -1.21 4.79 9.38
CA ASN A 66 -2.14 5.91 9.23
C ASN A 66 -3.43 5.73 10.03
N LYS A 67 -3.52 4.67 10.85
CA LYS A 67 -4.73 4.33 11.63
C LYS A 67 -5.98 4.26 10.75
N ALA A 68 -5.83 3.72 9.54
CA ALA A 68 -6.92 3.62 8.59
C ALA A 68 -8.01 2.66 9.10
N VAL A 69 -9.26 3.01 8.87
CA VAL A 69 -10.42 2.17 9.15
C VAL A 69 -11.02 1.73 7.82
N ILE A 70 -11.12 0.41 7.61
CA ILE A 70 -11.76 -0.14 6.41
C ILE A 70 -13.24 -0.40 6.76
N VAL A 71 -14.14 0.30 6.10
CA VAL A 71 -15.59 0.14 6.27
C VAL A 71 -16.12 -0.71 5.13
N CYS A 72 -16.13 -2.04 5.33
CA CYS A 72 -16.37 -3.01 4.26
C CYS A 72 -17.74 -2.86 3.58
N HIS A 73 -18.81 -2.57 4.34
CA HIS A 73 -20.16 -2.45 3.77
C HIS A 73 -20.33 -1.18 2.92
N GLU A 74 -19.57 -0.13 3.22
CA GLU A 74 -19.55 1.13 2.46
C GLU A 74 -18.50 1.14 1.35
N LYS A 75 -17.58 0.17 1.34
CA LYS A 75 -16.44 0.09 0.41
C LYS A 75 -15.57 1.35 0.46
N VAL A 76 -15.36 1.89 1.66
CA VAL A 76 -14.52 3.08 1.90
C VAL A 76 -13.39 2.76 2.87
N VAL A 77 -12.31 3.53 2.75
CA VAL A 77 -11.19 3.55 3.69
C VAL A 77 -11.13 4.93 4.32
N GLU A 78 -11.36 5.01 5.62
CA GLU A 78 -11.27 6.25 6.38
C GLU A 78 -9.84 6.40 6.90
N ILE A 79 -9.22 7.56 6.66
CA ILE A 79 -7.88 7.88 7.14
C ILE A 79 -7.96 9.16 7.95
N LEU A 80 -7.34 9.16 9.13
CA LEU A 80 -7.25 10.36 9.95
C LEU A 80 -6.28 11.36 9.31
N ILE A 81 -6.84 12.36 8.66
CA ILE A 81 -6.09 13.51 8.18
C ILE A 81 -5.72 14.39 9.39
N LYS A 82 -4.44 14.46 9.72
CA LYS A 82 -3.96 15.38 10.75
C LYS A 82 -3.80 16.78 10.17
N GLU A 83 -4.89 17.49 9.98
CA GLU A 83 -4.87 18.96 9.86
C GLU A 83 -6.16 19.55 10.43
N GLY A 84 -6.22 19.79 11.74
CA GLY A 84 -7.11 20.80 12.36
C GLY A 84 -8.60 20.87 11.95
N GLY A 85 -9.15 19.87 11.27
CA GLY A 85 -10.44 19.96 10.59
C GLY A 85 -10.78 18.62 9.94
N ILE A 86 -11.91 18.07 10.38
CA ILE A 86 -12.55 16.90 9.78
C ILE A 86 -13.09 17.35 8.42
N LEU A 87 -12.92 16.52 7.38
CA LEU A 87 -13.67 16.64 6.12
C LEU A 87 -14.97 15.85 6.23
#